data_AF-A0A2N1RUT5-F1
#
_entry.id   AF-A0A2N1RUT5-F1
#
_cell.length_a   1.000
_cell.length_b   1.000
_cell.length_c   1.000
_cell.angle_alpha   90.00
_cell.angle_beta   90.00
_cell.angle_gamma   90.00
#
_symmetry.space_group_name_H-M   'P 1'
#
loop_
_entity.id
_entity.type
_entity.pdbx_description
1 polymer ?
#
loop_
_entity_poly.entity_id
_entity_poly.type
_entity_poly.pdbx_seq_one_letter_code
_entity_poly.pdbx_strand_id
1 'polypeptide(L)'
;MEEFKPPCEECRGRCCDYVAVELEKPTRKKDYDSIRWYLAHKNVNVFVDHSKTWFVEFRTPCDKMNVEKRCTIYKTRPSICRDHGDFEGSCEFYDTPYKEYFSTVREFEKYLENKKIDWKFKFFSK
;
A
#
# COMPACT_ATOMS: atom_id res chain seq x y z
N MET A 1 24.49 -11.05 -21.27
CA MET A 1 23.14 -10.58 -20.88
C MET A 1 23.37 -9.35 -20.03
N GLU A 2 22.79 -8.21 -20.37
CA GLU A 2 22.87 -7.03 -19.52
C GLU A 2 22.17 -7.30 -18.18
N GLU A 3 22.77 -6.81 -17.11
CA GLU A 3 22.19 -6.82 -15.77
C GLU A 3 20.99 -5.87 -15.74
N PHE A 4 19.85 -6.32 -15.19
CA PHE A 4 18.63 -5.51 -15.14
C PHE A 4 18.84 -4.27 -14.25
N LYS A 5 18.55 -3.09 -14.79
CA LYS A 5 18.57 -1.83 -14.03
C LYS A 5 17.13 -1.39 -13.75
N PRO A 6 16.73 -1.21 -12.47
CA PRO A 6 15.41 -0.69 -12.14
C PRO A 6 15.18 0.70 -12.75
N PRO A 7 14.00 0.99 -13.34
CA PRO A 7 13.70 2.26 -14.03
C PRO A 7 13.40 3.41 -13.05
N CYS A 8 14.11 3.48 -11.91
CA CYS A 8 13.85 4.46 -10.86
C CYS A 8 14.02 5.91 -11.33
N GLU A 9 14.91 6.18 -12.28
CA GLU A 9 15.13 7.52 -12.85
C GLU A 9 13.92 8.02 -13.64
N GLU A 10 13.22 7.12 -14.34
CA GLU A 10 12.03 7.42 -15.14
C GLU A 10 10.73 7.34 -14.32
N CYS A 11 10.74 6.54 -13.26
CA CYS A 11 9.58 6.29 -12.40
C CYS A 11 9.10 7.52 -11.62
N ARG A 12 9.96 8.53 -11.41
CA ARG A 12 9.69 9.72 -10.57
C ARG A 12 9.31 9.36 -9.12
N GLY A 13 9.95 8.32 -8.57
CA GLY A 13 9.89 8.00 -7.15
C GLY A 13 8.53 7.50 -6.63
N ARG A 14 7.68 6.86 -7.47
CA ARG A 14 6.36 6.35 -7.05
C ARG A 14 6.40 5.47 -5.78
N CYS A 15 7.36 4.56 -5.69
CA CYS A 15 7.58 3.72 -4.50
C CYS A 15 8.15 4.47 -3.28
N CYS A 16 8.74 5.65 -3.50
CA CYS A 16 9.35 6.47 -2.45
C CYS A 16 8.34 7.44 -1.81
N ASP A 17 7.10 7.47 -2.28
CA ASP A 17 6.04 8.37 -1.77
C ASP A 17 5.22 7.75 -0.62
N TYR A 18 5.51 6.50 -0.22
CA TYR A 18 4.77 5.79 0.83
C TYR A 18 5.61 4.69 1.51
N VAL A 19 5.11 4.18 2.64
CA VAL A 19 5.52 2.90 3.22
C VAL A 19 4.29 2.01 3.38
N ALA A 20 4.47 0.70 3.23
CA ALA A 20 3.41 -0.28 3.40
C ALA A 20 3.84 -1.37 4.37
N VAL A 21 2.92 -1.79 5.24
CA VAL A 21 3.13 -2.88 6.20
C VAL A 21 2.08 -3.94 5.93
N GLU A 22 2.53 -5.19 5.83
CA GLU A 22 1.64 -6.33 5.62
C GLU A 22 0.66 -6.47 6.80
N LEU A 23 -0.60 -6.74 6.45
CA LEU A 23 -1.67 -7.09 7.38
C LEU A 23 -2.05 -8.55 7.16
N GLU A 24 -2.43 -9.22 8.24
CA GLU A 24 -3.17 -10.46 8.10
C GLU A 24 -4.51 -10.20 7.39
N LYS A 25 -4.89 -11.13 6.49
CA LYS A 25 -6.18 -11.05 5.80
C LYS A 25 -7.32 -11.00 6.84
N PRO A 26 -8.22 -9.99 6.78
CA PRO A 26 -9.29 -9.85 7.76
C PRO A 26 -10.32 -10.98 7.60
N THR A 27 -10.64 -11.64 8.72
CA THR A 27 -11.59 -12.77 8.75
C THR A 27 -12.70 -12.59 9.79
N ARG A 28 -12.52 -11.69 10.77
CA ARG A 28 -13.45 -11.43 11.86
C ARG A 28 -13.95 -9.99 11.81
N LYS A 29 -15.13 -9.73 12.40
CA LYS A 29 -15.72 -8.38 12.53
C LYS A 29 -14.73 -7.34 13.08
N LYS A 30 -13.94 -7.72 14.08
CA LYS A 30 -12.93 -6.87 14.71
C LYS A 30 -11.80 -6.47 13.74
N ASP A 31 -11.43 -7.36 12.81
CA ASP A 31 -10.38 -7.08 11.83
C ASP A 31 -10.86 -6.01 10.84
N TYR A 32 -12.10 -6.16 10.35
CA TYR A 32 -12.75 -5.15 9.50
C TYR A 32 -12.90 -3.81 10.23
N ASP A 33 -13.24 -3.83 11.50
CA ASP A 33 -13.36 -2.60 12.30
C ASP A 33 -12.01 -1.92 12.54
N SER A 34 -10.94 -2.70 12.69
CA SER A 34 -9.56 -2.17 12.76
C SER A 34 -9.16 -1.49 11.45
N ILE A 35 -9.50 -2.07 10.29
CA ILE A 35 -9.25 -1.44 8.98
C ILE A 35 -10.06 -0.15 8.83
N ARG A 36 -11.33 -0.13 9.27
CA ARG A 36 -12.14 1.10 9.30
C ARG A 36 -11.49 2.18 10.18
N TRP A 37 -10.93 1.79 11.32
CA TRP A 37 -10.18 2.70 12.19
C TRP A 37 -8.92 3.24 11.51
N TYR A 38 -8.14 2.41 10.82
CA TYR A 38 -6.98 2.88 10.04
C TYR A 38 -7.39 3.94 9.00
N LEU A 39 -8.40 3.63 8.18
CA LEU A 39 -8.91 4.50 7.10
C LEU A 39 -9.60 5.78 7.60
N ALA A 40 -9.83 5.93 8.91
CA ALA A 40 -10.32 7.17 9.50
C ALA A 40 -9.21 8.22 9.71
N HIS A 41 -7.94 7.84 9.58
CA HIS A 41 -6.79 8.72 9.75
C HIS A 41 -6.31 9.32 8.43
N LYS A 42 -5.76 10.54 8.48
CA LYS A 42 -5.20 11.20 7.29
C LYS A 42 -4.00 10.40 6.76
N ASN A 43 -3.90 10.31 5.43
CA ASN A 43 -2.79 9.67 4.71
C ASN A 43 -2.60 8.17 5.02
N VAL A 44 -3.64 7.51 5.55
CA VAL A 44 -3.64 6.06 5.77
C VAL A 44 -4.59 5.43 4.76
N ASN A 45 -4.07 4.49 3.98
CA ASN A 45 -4.84 3.71 3.00
C ASN A 45 -4.69 2.22 3.33
N VAL A 46 -5.55 1.39 2.75
CA VAL A 46 -5.41 -0.07 2.82
C VAL A 46 -5.56 -0.62 1.42
N PHE A 47 -4.73 -1.58 1.06
CA PHE A 47 -4.79 -2.20 -0.26
C PHE A 47 -4.61 -3.71 -0.18
N VAL A 48 -5.03 -4.37 -1.25
CA VAL A 48 -4.76 -5.78 -1.51
C VAL A 48 -3.90 -5.85 -2.76
N ASP A 49 -2.79 -6.57 -2.71
CA ASP A 49 -1.92 -6.74 -3.87
C ASP A 49 -2.45 -7.81 -4.85
N HIS A 50 -1.71 -8.01 -5.94
CA HIS A 50 -2.04 -9.02 -6.95
C HIS A 50 -1.98 -10.46 -6.40
N SER A 51 -1.15 -10.70 -5.39
CA SER A 51 -1.00 -11.96 -4.64
C SER A 51 -2.08 -12.19 -3.58
N LYS A 52 -3.01 -11.24 -3.40
CA LYS A 52 -4.09 -11.22 -2.40
C LYS A 52 -3.61 -10.97 -0.97
N THR A 53 -2.39 -10.45 -0.80
CA THR A 53 -1.83 -10.01 0.48
C THR A 53 -2.38 -8.62 0.82
N TRP A 54 -2.69 -8.40 2.10
CA TRP A 54 -3.25 -7.14 2.58
C TRP A 54 -2.15 -6.25 3.13
N PHE A 55 -2.29 -4.94 2.95
CA PHE A 55 -1.34 -3.97 3.44
C PHE A 55 -2.05 -2.73 3.98
N VAL A 56 -1.49 -2.16 5.05
CA VAL A 56 -1.75 -0.77 5.43
C VAL A 56 -0.66 0.11 4.84
N GLU A 57 -1.07 1.16 4.14
CA GLU A 57 -0.19 2.11 3.46
C GLU A 57 -0.24 3.45 4.18
N PHE A 58 0.93 4.04 4.40
CA PHE A 58 1.08 5.40 4.91
C PHE A 58 1.69 6.27 3.81
N ARG A 59 0.93 7.26 3.33
CA ARG A 59 1.40 8.26 2.36
C ARG A 59 2.28 9.29 3.05
N THR A 60 3.57 8.97 3.12
CA THR A 60 4.60 9.77 3.75
C THR A 60 5.83 9.81 2.84
N PRO A 61 6.00 10.86 2.01
CA PRO A 61 7.13 10.95 1.09
C PRO A 61 8.49 10.81 1.78
N CYS A 62 9.37 10.02 1.18
CA CYS A 62 10.72 9.78 1.66
C CYS A 62 11.51 11.09 1.76
N ASP A 63 12.13 11.36 2.91
CA ASP A 63 12.92 12.56 3.16
C ASP A 63 14.22 12.62 2.33
N LYS A 64 14.67 11.48 1.78
CA LYS A 64 15.83 11.40 0.90
C LYS A 64 15.51 11.65 -0.56
N MET A 65 14.27 11.96 -0.88
CA MET A 65 13.87 12.30 -2.24
C MET A 65 14.04 13.80 -2.50
N ASN A 66 14.74 14.16 -3.58
CA ASN A 66 14.93 15.56 -3.96
C ASN A 66 13.71 16.13 -4.73
N VAL A 67 13.79 17.41 -5.08
CA VAL A 67 12.74 18.11 -5.86
C VAL A 67 12.49 17.53 -7.26
N GLU A 68 13.47 16.80 -7.80
CA GLU A 68 13.37 16.08 -9.08
C GLU A 68 12.85 14.65 -8.93
N LYS A 69 12.36 14.27 -7.74
CA LYS A 69 11.86 12.93 -7.41
C LYS A 69 12.92 11.82 -7.53
N ARG A 70 14.18 12.13 -7.20
CA ARG A 70 15.30 11.20 -7.19
C ARG A 70 15.82 10.94 -5.77
N CYS A 71 16.23 9.70 -5.50
CA CYS A 71 16.82 9.31 -4.23
C CYS A 71 18.25 9.85 -4.11
N THR A 72 18.49 10.71 -3.13
CA THR A 72 19.81 11.32 -2.86
C THR A 72 20.84 10.35 -2.28
N ILE A 73 20.38 9.20 -1.75
CA ILE A 73 21.23 8.15 -1.18
C ILE A 73 21.15 6.83 -1.96
N TYR A 74 20.90 6.88 -3.28
CA TYR A 74 20.58 5.68 -4.08
C TYR A 74 21.57 4.53 -3.91
N LYS A 75 22.88 4.82 -3.80
CA LYS A 75 23.93 3.80 -3.61
C LYS A 75 23.97 3.19 -2.22
N THR A 76 23.50 3.90 -1.19
CA THR A 76 23.51 3.49 0.23
C THR A 76 22.10 3.27 0.79
N ARG A 77 21.10 3.16 -0.09
CA ARG A 77 19.70 2.92 0.28
C ARG A 77 19.53 1.62 1.10
N PRO A 78 18.49 1.53 1.95
CA PRO A 78 18.16 0.32 2.72
C PRO A 78 17.94 -0.90 1.81
N SER A 79 18.10 -2.11 2.36
CA SER A 79 17.93 -3.37 1.62
C SER A 79 16.55 -3.49 0.99
N ILE A 80 15.47 -3.16 1.72
CA ILE A 80 14.10 -3.17 1.18
C ILE A 80 13.94 -2.32 -0.09
N CYS A 81 14.66 -1.19 -0.19
CA CYS A 81 14.66 -0.35 -1.40
C CYS A 81 15.55 -0.90 -2.53
N ARG A 82 16.48 -1.81 -2.23
CA ARG A 82 17.30 -2.51 -3.24
C ARG A 82 16.56 -3.70 -3.81
N ASP A 83 15.89 -4.42 -2.94
CA ASP A 83 15.15 -5.65 -3.26
C ASP A 83 13.83 -5.32 -3.97
N HIS A 84 13.32 -4.08 -3.84
CA HIS A 84 12.15 -3.61 -4.58
C HIS A 84 12.49 -3.28 -6.03
N GLY A 85 11.73 -3.84 -6.97
CA GLY A 85 11.94 -3.57 -8.38
C GLY A 85 13.20 -4.23 -8.95
N ASP A 86 13.65 -5.38 -8.41
CA ASP A 86 14.90 -6.07 -8.76
C ASP A 86 14.84 -6.89 -10.06
N PHE A 87 13.64 -7.10 -10.61
CA PHE A 87 13.43 -7.65 -11.96
C PHE A 87 12.35 -6.89 -12.76
N GLU A 88 12.29 -7.09 -14.08
CA GLU A 88 11.30 -6.43 -14.95
C GLU A 88 9.85 -6.74 -14.51
N GLY A 89 9.02 -5.71 -14.38
CA GLY A 89 7.63 -5.85 -13.93
C GLY A 89 7.43 -5.87 -12.41
N SER A 90 8.50 -5.85 -11.60
CA SER A 90 8.41 -5.96 -10.12
C SER A 90 8.28 -4.63 -9.36
N CYS A 91 7.98 -3.52 -10.04
CA CYS A 91 7.75 -2.23 -9.40
C CYS A 91 6.66 -1.39 -10.07
N GLU A 92 6.29 -0.31 -9.39
CA GLU A 92 5.20 0.61 -9.75
C GLU A 92 5.45 1.37 -11.05
N PHE A 93 6.64 1.24 -11.63
CA PHE A 93 6.89 1.71 -12.98
C PHE A 93 5.97 1.03 -14.00
N TYR A 94 5.80 -0.28 -13.85
CA TYR A 94 5.13 -1.16 -14.81
C TYR A 94 3.62 -1.31 -14.54
N ASP A 95 3.22 -1.45 -13.27
CA ASP A 95 1.82 -1.56 -12.88
C ASP A 95 1.60 -1.06 -11.44
N THR A 96 0.38 -0.71 -11.07
CA THR A 96 0.07 -0.39 -9.68
C THR A 96 0.22 -1.64 -8.80
N PRO A 97 0.64 -1.51 -7.54
CA PRO A 97 0.69 -2.65 -6.62
C PRO A 97 -0.72 -3.03 -6.15
N TYR A 98 -1.76 -2.31 -6.57
CA TYR A 98 -3.10 -2.42 -6.04
C TYR A 98 -3.99 -3.26 -6.96
N LYS A 99 -4.46 -4.38 -6.42
CA LYS A 99 -5.63 -5.08 -6.95
C LYS A 99 -6.93 -4.49 -6.40
N GLU A 100 -6.92 -4.14 -5.12
CA GLU A 100 -7.98 -3.39 -4.44
C GLU A 100 -7.29 -2.26 -3.67
N TYR A 101 -7.88 -1.07 -3.63
CA TYR A 101 -7.33 0.09 -2.92
C TYR A 101 -8.45 0.86 -2.24
N PHE A 102 -8.26 1.17 -0.96
CA PHE A 102 -9.20 1.90 -0.13
C PHE A 102 -8.47 3.11 0.47
N SER A 103 -8.92 4.29 0.09
CA SER A 103 -8.46 5.58 0.63
C SER A 103 -9.44 6.20 1.62
N THR A 104 -10.65 5.62 1.72
CA THR A 104 -11.67 6.07 2.66
C THR A 104 -12.39 4.88 3.29
N VAL A 105 -12.93 5.11 4.49
CA VAL A 105 -13.80 4.15 5.19
C VAL A 105 -14.96 3.71 4.29
N ARG A 106 -15.56 4.65 3.53
CA ARG A 106 -16.71 4.38 2.66
C ARG A 106 -16.39 3.42 1.51
N GLU A 107 -15.22 3.56 0.89
CA GLU A 107 -14.77 2.64 -0.17
C GLU A 107 -14.63 1.22 0.35
N PHE A 108 -14.03 1.09 1.54
CA PHE A 108 -13.88 -0.21 2.19
C PHE A 108 -15.22 -0.82 2.61
N GLU A 109 -16.12 -0.04 3.21
CA GLU A 109 -17.46 -0.51 3.57
C GLU A 109 -18.25 -0.99 2.34
N LYS A 110 -18.16 -0.27 1.22
CA LYS A 110 -18.76 -0.70 -0.06
C LYS A 110 -18.18 -2.02 -0.56
N TYR A 111 -16.87 -2.22 -0.43
CA TYR A 111 -16.23 -3.50 -0.76
C TYR A 111 -16.80 -4.65 0.09
N LEU A 112 -16.91 -4.45 1.41
CA LEU A 112 -17.46 -5.45 2.31
C LEU A 112 -18.93 -5.77 2.00
N GLU A 113 -19.74 -4.74 1.70
CA GLU A 113 -21.14 -4.88 1.32
C GLU A 113 -21.31 -5.65 0.00
N ASN A 114 -20.50 -5.32 -1.03
CA ASN A 114 -20.50 -6.04 -2.30
C ASN A 114 -20.11 -7.51 -2.15
N LYS A 115 -19.20 -7.82 -1.22
CA LYS A 115 -18.80 -9.19 -0.86
C LYS A 115 -19.78 -9.88 0.10
N LYS A 116 -20.84 -9.18 0.53
CA LYS A 116 -21.85 -9.65 1.50
C LYS A 116 -21.20 -10.12 2.83
N ILE A 117 -20.15 -9.43 3.26
CA ILE A 117 -19.46 -9.71 4.52
C ILE A 117 -20.25 -9.08 5.68
N ASP A 118 -20.57 -9.85 6.71
CA ASP A 118 -21.15 -9.32 7.94
C ASP A 118 -20.05 -8.72 8.84
N TRP A 119 -19.84 -7.41 8.73
CA TRP A 119 -18.82 -6.67 9.49
C TRP A 119 -19.41 -5.76 10.58
N LYS A 120 -20.70 -5.42 10.51
CA LYS A 120 -21.34 -4.49 11.44
C LYS A 120 -21.56 -5.15 12.81
N PHE A 121 -21.16 -4.46 13.87
CA PHE A 121 -21.57 -4.83 15.23
C PHE A 121 -23.01 -4.38 15.47
N LYS A 122 -23.82 -5.26 16.05
CA LYS A 122 -25.18 -4.92 16.48
C LYS A 122 -25.07 -4.40 17.91
N PHE A 123 -25.08 -3.08 18.07
CA PHE A 123 -25.23 -2.49 19.40
C PHE A 123 -26.72 -2.47 19.71
N PHE A 124 -27.13 -3.28 20.68
CA PHE A 124 -28.45 -3.10 21.28
C PHE A 124 -28.41 -1.80 22.07
N SER A 125 -29.24 -0.84 21.69
CA SER A 125 -29.50 0.35 22.51
C SER A 125 -29.93 -0.13 23.90
N LYS A 126 -29.16 0.25 24.92
CA LYS A 126 -29.55 0.05 26.32
C LYS A 126 -30.68 1.00 26.68
#